data_AF-A0A7X7XJ81-F1
#
_entry.id   AF-A0A7X7XJ81-F1
#
_cell.length_a   1.000
_cell.length_b   1.000
_cell.length_c   1.000
_cell.angle_alpha   90.00
_cell.angle_beta   90.00
_cell.angle_gamma   90.00
#
_symmetry.space_group_name_H-M   'P 1'
#
loop_
_entity.id
_entity.type
_entity.pdbx_description
1 polymer ?
#
loop_
_entity_poly.entity_id
_entity_poly.type
_entity_poly.pdbx_seq_one_letter_code
_entity_poly.pdbx_strand_id
1 'polypeptide(L)'
;MRSVVAMFLILAAAEAAFPQSGMRAAAAEPALVPRPAQIQMDAGMFALSRSTRLVTDSGDRELRRIARTLAVPLGRAAGGKLTITDRPPKAGTASVIRLTRQNARPELAPEGYELEIRADGVLLRAPTAEGIFRGVQTVRQLLPAAAESAATGKPGPTALPCLRITDQPRFAWRGLLLDCCRHFMSKDYVKHVIDSLAYHKLNRLHWHLTEDQGWRIEIKAFPRLTQVGAWRGEGAERYGGFYTQADIREIVAYAKERYVTVVPEIEMPGHCTAALAAYPEFSCTGGPFAVTHRWGVFDDVYCAGNDATFRFLETVLDEVAALFPGEYIHIGADECPKTRWQACPKCQARIAAEGLKDEAELQSWFIRRIAAYLRGKGKRVTGWDEIMEGGLAEGVTVQYWRGWLGERIVAEAAAAGNDVIVSPTSHCYIDYPWSVIDLAKIYSLEPVPAGMPPEHAARVLGGEANMWAEYAPQPAVDGKVFPRLAGLAEVLWSPREARNWADFSSRMNGHYDRLAALGIAAMVPPPRLETDGADGGPVTVTLATAVPGAVVRYTLDGTAPHPDSPSAAGPIRLDR
;
A
#
# COMPACT_ATOMS: atom_id res chain seq x y z
N MET A 1 -82.36 35.56 32.27
CA MET A 1 -81.15 35.71 33.10
C MET A 1 -79.93 35.60 32.20
N ARG A 2 -79.05 36.61 32.28
CA ARG A 2 -77.59 36.64 32.00
C ARG A 2 -77.03 35.38 31.30
N SER A 3 -76.66 35.48 30.02
CA SER A 3 -75.30 35.77 29.51
C SER A 3 -74.29 34.65 29.76
N VAL A 4 -73.73 34.07 28.68
CA VAL A 4 -72.30 34.14 28.30
C VAL A 4 -72.12 33.57 26.90
N VAL A 5 -71.24 34.24 26.15
CA VAL A 5 -70.87 34.12 24.74
C VAL A 5 -69.88 32.97 24.52
N ALA A 6 -70.02 32.25 23.40
CA ALA A 6 -68.94 31.43 22.84
C ALA A 6 -68.75 31.80 21.36
N MET A 7 -67.53 32.24 21.05
CA MET A 7 -67.04 32.76 19.78
C MET A 7 -66.55 31.59 18.92
N PHE A 8 -67.09 31.41 17.70
CA PHE A 8 -66.54 30.50 16.70
C PHE A 8 -65.98 31.33 15.53
N LEU A 9 -64.65 31.30 15.39
CA LEU A 9 -63.93 31.75 14.20
C LEU A 9 -64.10 30.71 13.08
N ILE A 10 -64.64 31.12 11.94
CA ILE A 10 -64.61 30.37 10.68
C ILE A 10 -63.36 30.81 9.93
N LEU A 11 -62.34 29.94 9.84
CA LEU A 11 -61.24 30.12 8.89
C LEU A 11 -61.62 29.43 7.57
N ALA A 12 -61.70 30.23 6.50
CA ALA A 12 -61.80 29.74 5.13
C ALA A 12 -60.41 29.25 4.67
N ALA A 13 -60.31 27.98 4.26
CA ALA A 13 -59.12 27.43 3.64
C ALA A 13 -59.06 27.84 2.16
N ALA A 14 -58.04 28.60 1.79
CA ALA A 14 -57.66 28.80 0.40
C ALA A 14 -56.54 27.81 0.05
N GLU A 15 -56.83 26.83 -0.82
CA GLU A 15 -55.82 25.95 -1.38
C GLU A 15 -54.98 26.71 -2.42
N ALA A 16 -53.78 27.11 -2.03
CA ALA A 16 -52.74 27.49 -2.97
C ALA A 16 -51.96 26.22 -3.38
N ALA A 17 -52.22 25.72 -4.59
CA ALA A 17 -51.41 24.68 -5.20
C ALA A 17 -50.00 25.24 -5.52
N PHE A 18 -49.03 24.95 -4.64
CA PHE A 18 -47.63 25.15 -4.98
C PHE A 18 -47.18 24.06 -5.97
N PRO A 19 -46.60 24.42 -7.12
CA PRO A 19 -45.99 23.42 -7.99
C PRO A 19 -44.86 22.74 -7.23
N GLN A 20 -44.97 21.42 -7.03
CA GLN A 20 -43.85 20.59 -6.60
C GLN A 20 -42.77 20.65 -7.70
N SER A 21 -41.84 21.59 -7.58
CA SER A 21 -40.57 21.49 -8.26
C SER A 21 -39.87 20.25 -7.71
N GLY A 22 -39.89 19.17 -8.49
CA GLY A 22 -39.17 17.94 -8.17
C GLY A 22 -37.70 18.27 -7.96
N MET A 23 -37.30 18.29 -6.69
CA MET A 23 -35.90 18.37 -6.29
C MET A 23 -35.28 17.04 -6.74
N ARG A 24 -34.74 16.99 -7.95
CA ARG A 24 -33.90 15.88 -8.41
C ARG A 24 -32.75 15.79 -7.41
N ALA A 25 -32.74 14.73 -6.60
CA ALA A 25 -31.60 14.42 -5.75
C ALA A 25 -30.36 14.39 -6.66
N ALA A 26 -29.39 15.28 -6.39
CA ALA A 26 -28.09 15.18 -7.01
C ALA A 26 -27.53 13.80 -6.68
N ALA A 27 -27.02 13.07 -7.68
CA ALA A 27 -26.41 11.78 -7.44
C ALA A 27 -25.24 11.97 -6.45
N ALA A 28 -25.20 11.16 -5.38
CA ALA A 28 -24.13 11.22 -4.41
C ALA A 28 -22.78 10.92 -5.08
N GLU A 29 -21.73 11.66 -4.68
CA GLU A 29 -20.37 11.44 -5.19
C GLU A 29 -19.92 10.00 -4.84
N PRO A 30 -19.32 9.25 -5.79
CA PRO A 30 -18.86 7.89 -5.53
C PRO A 30 -17.78 7.83 -4.45
N ALA A 31 -17.86 6.80 -3.59
CA ALA A 31 -16.90 6.54 -2.52
C ALA A 31 -15.59 5.91 -3.04
N LEU A 32 -14.83 6.66 -3.84
CA LEU A 32 -13.55 6.22 -4.40
C LEU A 32 -12.44 6.27 -3.34
N VAL A 33 -11.48 5.35 -3.34
CA VAL A 33 -10.29 5.38 -2.49
C VAL A 33 -9.08 4.94 -3.34
N PRO A 34 -8.11 5.82 -3.64
CA PRO A 34 -8.00 7.22 -3.22
C PRO A 34 -8.98 8.18 -3.93
N ARG A 35 -9.22 9.35 -3.34
CA ARG A 35 -9.96 10.46 -3.98
C ARG A 35 -9.27 10.93 -5.28
N PRO A 36 -9.99 11.08 -6.41
CA PRO A 36 -9.41 11.71 -7.59
C PRO A 36 -9.05 13.18 -7.36
N ALA A 37 -8.05 13.69 -8.08
CA ALA A 37 -7.67 15.11 -8.03
C ALA A 37 -8.82 16.06 -8.43
N GLN A 38 -9.60 15.70 -9.45
CA GLN A 38 -10.79 16.42 -9.88
C GLN A 38 -11.92 15.45 -10.22
N ILE A 39 -13.12 15.71 -9.72
CA ILE A 39 -14.35 15.00 -10.03
C ILE A 39 -15.50 16.00 -10.22
N GLN A 40 -16.27 15.81 -11.27
CA GLN A 40 -17.47 16.58 -11.57
C GLN A 40 -18.61 15.60 -11.84
N MET A 41 -19.67 15.70 -11.03
CA MET A 41 -20.89 14.92 -11.24
C MET A 41 -21.74 15.55 -12.35
N ASP A 42 -22.27 14.71 -13.23
CA ASP A 42 -23.23 15.10 -14.25
C ASP A 42 -24.59 14.40 -14.03
N ALA A 43 -25.64 14.93 -14.65
CA ALA A 43 -26.95 14.30 -14.58
C ALA A 43 -27.00 13.02 -15.43
N GLY A 44 -27.60 11.97 -14.87
CA GLY A 44 -27.92 10.73 -15.58
C GLY A 44 -27.06 9.54 -15.15
N MET A 45 -27.33 8.40 -15.78
CA MET A 45 -26.67 7.13 -15.52
C MET A 45 -26.34 6.44 -16.84
N PHE A 46 -25.18 5.81 -16.92
CA PHE A 46 -24.80 4.88 -17.98
C PHE A 46 -25.29 3.47 -17.64
N ALA A 47 -26.21 2.92 -18.43
CA ALA A 47 -26.73 1.56 -18.21
C ALA A 47 -25.74 0.50 -18.70
N LEU A 48 -25.19 -0.30 -17.78
CA LEU A 48 -24.32 -1.42 -18.11
C LEU A 48 -25.15 -2.68 -18.41
N SER A 49 -24.82 -3.36 -19.50
CA SER A 49 -25.53 -4.57 -19.92
C SER A 49 -24.63 -5.54 -20.68
N ARG A 50 -25.10 -6.77 -20.91
CA ARG A 50 -24.39 -7.78 -21.73
C ARG A 50 -24.13 -7.33 -23.18
N SER A 51 -24.89 -6.36 -23.70
CA SER A 51 -24.64 -5.80 -25.04
C SER A 51 -23.55 -4.72 -25.04
N THR A 52 -23.11 -4.25 -23.87
CA THR A 52 -22.00 -3.30 -23.77
C THR A 52 -20.72 -3.88 -24.39
N ARG A 53 -19.96 -3.03 -25.08
CA ARG A 53 -18.69 -3.40 -25.73
C ARG A 53 -17.55 -2.65 -25.07
N LEU A 54 -16.47 -3.38 -24.76
CA LEU A 54 -15.21 -2.79 -24.33
C LEU A 54 -14.32 -2.63 -25.56
N VAL A 55 -14.01 -1.38 -25.91
CA VAL A 55 -13.29 -1.02 -27.14
C VAL A 55 -11.90 -0.52 -26.78
N THR A 56 -10.87 -1.05 -27.43
CA THR A 56 -9.49 -0.57 -27.29
C THR A 56 -8.97 0.00 -28.61
N ASP A 57 -7.84 0.71 -28.57
CA ASP A 57 -7.15 1.11 -29.79
C ASP A 57 -6.70 -0.11 -30.61
N SER A 58 -6.75 0.01 -31.93
CA SER A 58 -6.41 -1.09 -32.83
C SER A 58 -4.93 -1.45 -32.78
N GLY A 59 -4.65 -2.75 -32.71
CA GLY A 59 -3.29 -3.28 -32.57
C GLY A 59 -2.68 -3.14 -31.17
N ASP A 60 -3.33 -2.43 -30.23
CA ASP A 60 -2.76 -2.17 -28.90
C ASP A 60 -2.91 -3.38 -27.97
N ARG A 61 -1.87 -4.22 -27.92
CA ARG A 61 -1.83 -5.44 -27.10
C ARG A 61 -1.88 -5.15 -25.61
N GLU A 62 -1.30 -4.03 -25.17
CA GLU A 62 -1.22 -3.66 -23.76
C GLU A 62 -2.58 -3.16 -23.26
N LEU A 63 -3.24 -2.27 -24.00
CA LEU A 63 -4.62 -1.89 -23.68
C LEU A 63 -5.57 -3.08 -23.75
N ARG A 64 -5.39 -4.01 -24.69
CA ARG A 64 -6.20 -5.23 -24.73
C ARG A 64 -5.98 -6.13 -23.51
N ARG A 65 -4.78 -6.14 -22.92
CA ARG A 65 -4.49 -6.83 -21.65
C ARG A 65 -5.17 -6.13 -20.48
N ILE A 66 -5.07 -4.81 -20.38
CA ILE A 66 -5.76 -4.00 -19.37
C ILE A 66 -7.29 -4.16 -19.48
N ALA A 67 -7.84 -4.13 -20.70
CA ALA A 67 -9.25 -4.36 -20.95
C ALA A 67 -9.73 -5.73 -20.43
N ARG A 68 -8.90 -6.78 -20.49
CA ARG A 68 -9.24 -8.10 -19.94
C ARG A 68 -9.39 -8.08 -18.42
N THR A 69 -8.58 -7.29 -17.71
CA THR A 69 -8.69 -7.19 -16.24
C THR A 69 -9.98 -6.47 -15.84
N LEU A 70 -10.40 -5.45 -16.60
CA LEU A 70 -11.66 -4.73 -16.37
C LEU A 70 -12.90 -5.52 -16.82
N ALA A 71 -12.79 -6.33 -17.87
CA ALA A 71 -13.93 -7.07 -18.44
C ALA A 71 -14.55 -8.09 -17.46
N VAL A 72 -13.77 -8.60 -16.50
CA VAL A 72 -14.24 -9.55 -15.49
C VAL A 72 -15.24 -8.89 -14.52
N PRO A 73 -14.88 -7.85 -13.75
CA PRO A 73 -15.82 -7.18 -12.85
C PRO A 73 -16.95 -6.49 -13.62
N LEU A 74 -16.67 -5.86 -14.77
CA LEU A 74 -17.74 -5.31 -15.62
C LEU A 74 -18.73 -6.39 -16.07
N GLY A 75 -18.25 -7.57 -16.47
CA GLY A 75 -19.11 -8.65 -16.90
C GLY A 75 -20.02 -9.14 -15.78
N ARG A 76 -19.53 -9.20 -14.53
CA ARG A 76 -20.35 -9.53 -13.37
C ARG A 76 -21.43 -8.46 -13.13
N ALA A 77 -21.08 -7.17 -13.17
CA ALA A 77 -22.01 -6.05 -13.03
C ALA A 77 -23.00 -5.90 -14.21
N ALA A 78 -22.62 -6.35 -15.40
CA ALA A 78 -23.46 -6.41 -16.61
C ALA A 78 -24.37 -7.64 -16.64
N GLY A 79 -24.19 -8.57 -15.70
CA GLY A 79 -24.85 -9.86 -15.66
C GLY A 79 -24.35 -10.87 -16.70
N GLY A 80 -23.22 -10.67 -17.38
CA GLY A 80 -22.62 -11.62 -18.32
C GLY A 80 -21.32 -11.14 -18.98
N LYS A 81 -20.57 -12.06 -19.61
CA LYS A 81 -19.27 -11.76 -20.24
C LYS A 81 -19.38 -10.66 -21.29
N LEU A 82 -18.54 -9.62 -21.15
CA LEU A 82 -18.43 -8.56 -22.16
C LEU A 82 -17.50 -8.95 -23.31
N THR A 83 -17.78 -8.38 -24.48
CA THR A 83 -16.93 -8.55 -25.68
C THR A 83 -15.89 -7.43 -25.73
N ILE A 84 -14.63 -7.80 -25.91
CA ILE A 84 -13.51 -6.88 -26.15
C ILE A 84 -13.22 -6.82 -27.65
N THR A 85 -13.23 -5.64 -28.24
CA THR A 85 -13.02 -5.40 -29.68
C THR A 85 -12.11 -4.19 -29.88
N ASP A 86 -11.48 -4.09 -31.05
CA ASP A 86 -10.74 -2.90 -31.49
C ASP A 86 -11.50 -2.07 -32.52
N ARG A 87 -12.72 -2.50 -32.88
CA ARG A 87 -13.64 -1.79 -33.76
C ARG A 87 -14.88 -1.38 -32.96
N PRO A 88 -15.22 -0.08 -32.90
CA PRO A 88 -16.45 0.34 -32.26
C PRO A 88 -17.64 -0.26 -33.02
N PRO A 89 -18.73 -0.62 -32.31
CA PRO A 89 -19.96 -1.04 -32.96
C PRO A 89 -20.56 0.13 -33.75
N LYS A 90 -21.48 -0.19 -34.68
CA LYS A 90 -22.25 0.87 -35.38
C LYS A 90 -22.95 1.75 -34.34
N ALA A 91 -22.96 3.06 -34.55
CA ALA A 91 -23.60 4.00 -33.62
C ALA A 91 -25.04 3.57 -33.32
N GLY A 92 -25.43 3.62 -32.04
CA GLY A 92 -26.77 3.22 -31.57
C GLY A 92 -27.01 1.72 -31.43
N THR A 93 -26.06 0.83 -31.77
CA THR A 93 -26.27 -0.63 -31.69
C THR A 93 -25.85 -1.26 -30.35
N ALA A 94 -24.95 -0.60 -29.61
CA ALA A 94 -24.49 -1.03 -28.30
C ALA A 94 -23.82 0.14 -27.56
N SER A 95 -23.97 0.17 -26.24
CA SER A 95 -23.21 1.05 -25.36
C SER A 95 -21.72 0.70 -25.39
N VAL A 96 -20.85 1.70 -25.33
CA VAL A 96 -19.40 1.53 -25.47
C VAL A 96 -18.68 2.00 -24.22
N ILE A 97 -17.72 1.20 -23.76
CA ILE A 97 -16.65 1.62 -22.86
C ILE A 97 -15.37 1.63 -23.69
N ARG A 98 -14.78 2.80 -23.93
CA ARG A 98 -13.57 2.97 -24.74
C ARG A 98 -12.36 3.22 -23.86
N LEU A 99 -11.32 2.42 -24.04
CA LEU A 99 -9.98 2.64 -23.47
C LEU A 99 -9.05 3.09 -24.61
N THR A 100 -8.44 4.27 -24.51
CA THR A 100 -7.64 4.82 -25.63
C THR A 100 -6.48 5.68 -25.17
N ARG A 101 -5.35 5.63 -25.89
CA ARG A 101 -4.23 6.57 -25.70
C ARG A 101 -4.33 7.81 -26.57
N GLN A 102 -5.35 7.85 -27.44
CA GLN A 102 -5.53 8.94 -28.39
C GLN A 102 -6.25 10.13 -27.75
N ASN A 103 -5.86 11.34 -28.15
CA ASN A 103 -6.48 12.61 -27.72
C ASN A 103 -6.56 12.78 -26.20
N ALA A 104 -5.65 12.16 -25.45
CA ALA A 104 -5.46 12.45 -24.04
C ALA A 104 -4.72 13.78 -23.88
N ARG A 105 -5.00 14.49 -22.79
CA ARG A 105 -4.26 15.71 -22.40
C ARG A 105 -2.76 15.44 -22.30
N PRO A 106 -1.90 16.10 -23.10
CA PRO A 106 -0.46 15.83 -23.10
C PRO A 106 0.25 16.28 -21.81
N GLU A 107 -0.36 17.17 -21.04
CA GLU A 107 0.17 17.69 -19.77
C GLU A 107 -0.02 16.73 -18.58
N LEU A 108 -0.79 15.65 -18.73
CA LEU A 108 -0.95 14.65 -17.68
C LEU A 108 0.34 13.88 -17.46
N ALA A 109 0.68 13.66 -16.19
CA ALA A 109 1.77 12.78 -15.81
C ALA A 109 1.61 11.37 -16.44
N PRO A 110 2.68 10.55 -16.54
CA PRO A 110 2.59 9.21 -17.13
C PRO A 110 1.48 8.32 -16.53
N GLU A 111 1.17 8.50 -15.25
CA GLU A 111 0.12 7.76 -14.52
C GLU A 111 -1.26 8.46 -14.54
N GLY A 112 -1.36 9.64 -15.15
CA GLY A 112 -2.58 10.45 -15.20
C GLY A 112 -3.58 9.98 -16.24
N TYR A 113 -4.86 10.23 -16.00
CA TYR A 113 -5.95 9.82 -16.88
C TYR A 113 -7.16 10.75 -16.82
N GLU A 114 -8.00 10.66 -17.85
CA GLU A 114 -9.31 11.28 -17.94
C GLU A 114 -10.37 10.19 -18.06
N LEU A 115 -11.40 10.25 -17.22
CA LEU A 115 -12.57 9.37 -17.29
C LEU A 115 -13.82 10.22 -17.50
N GLU A 116 -14.57 9.91 -18.54
CA GLU A 116 -15.85 10.54 -18.85
C GLU A 116 -16.93 9.47 -18.97
N ILE A 117 -17.99 9.59 -18.18
CA ILE A 117 -19.16 8.72 -18.19
C ILE A 117 -20.36 9.57 -18.59
N ARG A 118 -20.96 9.21 -19.72
CA ARG A 118 -22.21 9.78 -20.24
C ARG A 118 -23.25 8.68 -20.37
N ALA A 119 -24.51 9.07 -20.55
CA ALA A 119 -25.60 8.09 -20.72
C ALA A 119 -25.40 7.16 -21.94
N ASP A 120 -24.69 7.62 -22.97
CA ASP A 120 -24.43 6.92 -24.22
C ASP A 120 -23.06 6.23 -24.31
N GLY A 121 -22.15 6.47 -23.35
CA GLY A 121 -20.82 5.86 -23.39
C GLY A 121 -19.89 6.22 -22.23
N VAL A 122 -18.85 5.41 -22.08
CA VAL A 122 -17.72 5.66 -21.18
C VAL A 122 -16.45 5.83 -22.01
N LEU A 123 -15.69 6.88 -21.74
CA LEU A 123 -14.38 7.13 -22.33
C LEU A 123 -13.34 7.24 -21.22
N LEU A 124 -12.38 6.31 -21.22
CA LEU A 124 -11.17 6.38 -20.40
C LEU A 124 -9.97 6.60 -21.33
N ARG A 125 -9.29 7.73 -21.18
CA ARG A 125 -8.12 8.08 -21.98
C ARG A 125 -6.94 8.53 -21.12
N ALA A 126 -5.72 8.26 -21.58
CA ALA A 126 -4.49 8.63 -20.90
C ALA A 126 -3.31 8.65 -21.89
N PRO A 127 -2.24 9.42 -21.65
CA PRO A 127 -1.06 9.42 -22.53
C PRO A 127 -0.35 8.05 -22.59
N THR A 128 -0.43 7.26 -21.51
CA THR A 128 0.25 5.95 -21.41
C THR A 128 -0.73 4.84 -21.04
N ALA A 129 -0.30 3.59 -21.23
CA ALA A 129 -1.06 2.43 -20.77
C ALA A 129 -1.14 2.35 -19.22
N GLU A 130 -0.13 2.89 -18.51
CA GLU A 130 -0.15 2.98 -17.05
C GLU A 130 -1.28 3.90 -16.57
N GLY A 131 -1.45 5.08 -17.16
CA GLY A 131 -2.58 5.97 -16.86
C GLY A 131 -3.93 5.30 -17.11
N ILE A 132 -4.09 4.57 -18.23
CA ILE A 132 -5.30 3.76 -18.46
C ILE A 132 -5.49 2.73 -17.34
N PHE A 133 -4.44 2.04 -16.92
CA PHE A 133 -4.53 1.06 -15.84
C PHE A 133 -4.95 1.69 -14.51
N ARG A 134 -4.47 2.90 -14.18
CA ARG A 134 -4.92 3.65 -13.00
C ARG A 134 -6.39 4.02 -13.08
N GLY A 135 -6.85 4.51 -14.24
CA GLY A 135 -8.26 4.81 -14.48
C GLY A 135 -9.17 3.57 -14.46
N VAL A 136 -8.66 2.41 -14.88
CA VAL A 136 -9.37 1.12 -14.75
C VAL A 136 -9.67 0.81 -13.29
N GLN A 137 -8.77 1.10 -12.35
CA GLN A 137 -9.05 0.90 -10.92
C GLN A 137 -10.18 1.82 -10.44
N THR A 138 -10.25 3.05 -10.95
CA THR A 138 -11.37 3.96 -10.66
C THR A 138 -12.68 3.41 -11.21
N VAL A 139 -12.71 2.92 -12.46
CA VAL A 139 -13.92 2.30 -13.04
C VAL A 139 -14.36 1.08 -12.23
N ARG A 140 -13.42 0.24 -11.76
CA ARG A 140 -13.71 -0.89 -10.86
C ARG A 140 -14.37 -0.44 -9.56
N GLN A 141 -13.91 0.67 -8.99
CA GLN A 141 -14.48 1.25 -7.78
C GLN A 141 -15.87 1.89 -7.96
N LEU A 142 -16.26 2.23 -9.19
CA LEU A 142 -17.62 2.67 -9.50
C LEU A 142 -18.64 1.52 -9.59
N LEU A 143 -18.17 0.27 -9.68
CA LEU A 143 -19.03 -0.91 -9.67
C LEU A 143 -19.39 -1.29 -8.22
N PRO A 144 -20.50 -2.02 -7.97
CA PRO A 144 -20.77 -2.59 -6.66
C PRO A 144 -19.62 -3.48 -6.19
N ALA A 145 -19.33 -3.53 -4.88
CA ALA A 145 -18.28 -4.37 -4.30
C ALA A 145 -18.41 -5.85 -4.74
N ALA A 146 -19.65 -6.35 -4.83
CA ALA A 146 -19.94 -7.71 -5.27
C ALA A 146 -19.48 -8.03 -6.71
N ALA A 147 -19.13 -7.03 -7.54
CA ALA A 147 -18.55 -7.26 -8.86
C ALA A 147 -17.09 -7.75 -8.78
N GLU A 148 -16.38 -7.50 -7.67
CA GLU A 148 -14.98 -7.90 -7.50
C GLU A 148 -14.82 -9.40 -7.20
N SER A 149 -15.85 -10.04 -6.64
CA SER A 149 -15.84 -11.48 -6.32
C SER A 149 -16.87 -12.27 -7.13
N ALA A 150 -16.56 -13.53 -7.43
CA ALA A 150 -17.55 -14.48 -7.94
C ALA A 150 -18.42 -15.08 -6.83
N ALA A 151 -17.99 -14.98 -5.56
CA ALA A 151 -18.64 -15.59 -4.41
C ALA A 151 -19.82 -14.76 -3.86
N THR A 152 -19.88 -13.47 -4.16
CA THR A 152 -20.79 -12.47 -3.53
C THR A 152 -22.17 -12.38 -4.18
N GLY A 153 -22.69 -13.46 -4.76
CA GLY A 153 -24.00 -13.46 -5.44
C GLY A 153 -24.00 -12.74 -6.80
N LYS A 154 -25.15 -12.69 -7.48
CA LYS A 154 -25.29 -12.00 -8.78
C LYS A 154 -25.41 -10.50 -8.57
N PRO A 155 -24.44 -9.67 -9.03
CA PRO A 155 -24.72 -8.25 -9.18
C PRO A 155 -25.86 -8.13 -10.20
N GLY A 156 -26.95 -7.45 -9.82
CA GLY A 156 -27.97 -7.07 -10.80
C GLY A 156 -27.37 -6.13 -11.86
N PRO A 157 -28.06 -5.91 -12.99
CA PRO A 157 -27.64 -4.91 -13.97
C PRO A 157 -27.45 -3.57 -13.25
N THR A 158 -26.21 -3.09 -13.22
CA THR A 158 -25.81 -1.86 -12.54
C THR A 158 -25.75 -0.72 -13.56
N ALA A 159 -26.02 0.50 -13.12
CA ALA A 159 -25.72 1.69 -13.88
C ALA A 159 -24.57 2.49 -13.22
N LEU A 160 -23.72 3.11 -14.03
CA LEU A 160 -22.66 4.01 -13.55
C LEU A 160 -23.18 5.45 -13.54
N PRO A 161 -22.89 6.26 -12.52
CA PRO A 161 -23.26 7.68 -12.55
C PRO A 161 -22.50 8.41 -13.66
N CYS A 162 -23.18 9.33 -14.35
CA CYS A 162 -22.52 10.23 -15.29
C CYS A 162 -21.58 11.18 -14.53
N LEU A 163 -20.33 11.28 -14.98
CA LEU A 163 -19.30 12.07 -14.33
C LEU A 163 -18.13 12.35 -15.27
N ARG A 164 -17.30 13.33 -14.89
CA ARG A 164 -15.97 13.57 -15.44
C ARG A 164 -14.93 13.56 -14.32
N ILE A 165 -13.83 12.84 -14.54
CA ILE A 165 -12.66 12.79 -13.66
C ILE A 165 -11.41 13.14 -14.47
N THR A 166 -10.56 13.97 -13.90
CA THR A 166 -9.17 14.19 -14.34
C THR A 166 -8.29 13.93 -13.13
N ASP A 167 -7.36 13.00 -13.24
CA ASP A 167 -6.69 12.45 -12.06
C ASP A 167 -5.25 12.03 -12.35
N GLN A 168 -4.38 12.18 -11.36
CA GLN A 168 -2.96 11.85 -11.42
C GLN A 168 -2.39 11.78 -9.99
N PRO A 169 -1.29 11.03 -9.75
CA PRO A 169 -0.71 10.93 -8.42
C PRO A 169 -0.03 12.23 -8.00
N ARG A 170 -0.09 12.54 -6.70
CA ARG A 170 0.71 13.60 -6.06
C ARG A 170 2.19 13.23 -5.96
N PHE A 171 2.50 11.97 -5.66
CA PHE A 171 3.87 11.48 -5.45
C PHE A 171 4.23 10.33 -6.38
N ALA A 172 5.49 10.24 -6.79
CA ALA A 172 5.98 9.20 -7.71
C ALA A 172 6.23 7.86 -7.01
N TRP A 173 6.59 7.87 -5.72
CA TRP A 173 6.83 6.70 -4.89
C TRP A 173 5.66 6.44 -3.95
N ARG A 174 4.97 5.32 -4.12
CA ARG A 174 3.82 4.95 -3.29
C ARG A 174 3.92 3.47 -2.94
N GLY A 175 4.53 3.21 -1.79
CA GLY A 175 5.08 1.89 -1.47
C GLY A 175 4.48 1.16 -0.28
N LEU A 176 4.81 -0.12 -0.24
CA LEU A 176 4.66 -1.00 0.91
C LEU A 176 5.94 -1.85 1.00
N LEU A 177 6.62 -1.81 2.15
CA LEU A 177 7.58 -2.83 2.55
C LEU A 177 6.85 -4.06 3.05
N LEU A 178 7.22 -5.23 2.53
CA LEU A 178 6.78 -6.54 3.00
C LEU A 178 7.98 -7.36 3.47
N ASP A 179 8.02 -7.63 4.78
CA ASP A 179 9.01 -8.50 5.40
C ASP A 179 8.66 -9.98 5.19
N CYS A 180 9.50 -10.66 4.41
CA CYS A 180 9.41 -12.11 4.19
C CYS A 180 10.47 -12.91 4.97
N CYS A 181 11.27 -12.24 5.80
CA CYS A 181 12.41 -12.80 6.53
C CYS A 181 12.01 -13.26 7.92
N ARG A 182 11.35 -12.41 8.71
CA ARG A 182 10.93 -12.77 10.07
C ARG A 182 9.87 -13.87 10.03
N HIS A 183 8.87 -13.74 9.16
CA HIS A 183 8.00 -14.83 8.73
C HIS A 183 7.95 -14.92 7.20
N PHE A 184 8.02 -16.14 6.67
CA PHE A 184 8.01 -16.36 5.22
C PHE A 184 6.60 -16.22 4.65
N MET A 185 6.50 -15.49 3.54
CA MET A 185 5.26 -15.32 2.78
C MET A 185 5.30 -16.13 1.49
N SER A 186 4.22 -16.83 1.16
CA SER A 186 4.17 -17.63 -0.06
C SER A 186 4.18 -16.74 -1.31
N LYS A 187 4.63 -17.30 -2.44
CA LYS A 187 4.61 -16.64 -3.74
C LYS A 187 3.22 -16.10 -4.12
N ASP A 188 2.17 -16.89 -3.85
CA ASP A 188 0.81 -16.48 -4.17
C ASP A 188 0.32 -15.35 -3.26
N TYR A 189 0.77 -15.33 -1.99
CA TYR A 189 0.49 -14.21 -1.11
C TYR A 189 1.20 -12.92 -1.56
N VAL A 190 2.45 -13.01 -2.03
CA VAL A 190 3.15 -11.84 -2.62
C VAL A 190 2.39 -11.30 -3.84
N LYS A 191 1.84 -12.17 -4.70
CA LYS A 191 0.97 -11.75 -5.80
C LYS A 191 -0.33 -11.10 -5.32
N HIS A 192 -0.94 -11.63 -4.26
CA HIS A 192 -2.10 -11.00 -3.61
C HIS A 192 -1.78 -9.59 -3.12
N VAL A 193 -0.63 -9.39 -2.48
CA VAL A 193 -0.17 -8.06 -2.07
C VAL A 193 -0.03 -7.13 -3.28
N ILE A 194 0.57 -7.60 -4.39
CA ILE A 194 0.69 -6.82 -5.63
C ILE A 194 -0.68 -6.43 -6.20
N ASP A 195 -1.67 -7.33 -6.20
CA ASP A 195 -3.03 -7.01 -6.63
C ASP A 195 -3.66 -5.91 -5.74
N SER A 196 -3.45 -6.02 -4.42
CA SER A 196 -3.92 -5.05 -3.43
C SER A 196 -3.26 -3.67 -3.61
N LEU A 197 -1.95 -3.61 -3.87
CA LEU A 197 -1.24 -2.36 -4.20
C LEU A 197 -1.81 -1.72 -5.47
N ALA A 198 -1.92 -2.51 -6.53
CA ALA A 198 -2.40 -2.05 -7.82
C ALA A 198 -3.83 -1.49 -7.74
N TYR A 199 -4.72 -2.13 -6.98
CA TYR A 199 -6.10 -1.68 -6.76
C TYR A 199 -6.18 -0.29 -6.16
N HIS A 200 -5.30 -0.01 -5.18
CA HIS A 200 -5.23 1.26 -4.46
C HIS A 200 -4.26 2.25 -5.12
N LYS A 201 -3.82 1.98 -6.36
CA LYS A 201 -2.92 2.84 -7.15
C LYS A 201 -1.52 3.05 -6.53
N LEU A 202 -1.10 2.16 -5.65
CA LEU A 202 0.26 2.04 -5.16
C LEU A 202 1.14 1.36 -6.22
N ASN A 203 2.42 1.72 -6.31
CA ASN A 203 3.28 1.36 -7.43
C ASN A 203 4.66 0.82 -7.02
N ARG A 204 4.91 0.61 -5.72
CA ARG A 204 6.14 0.00 -5.20
C ARG A 204 5.82 -1.14 -4.25
N LEU A 205 6.40 -2.29 -4.51
CA LEU A 205 6.57 -3.35 -3.52
C LEU A 205 8.04 -3.33 -3.11
N HIS A 206 8.33 -2.81 -1.93
CA HIS A 206 9.63 -2.96 -1.31
C HIS A 206 9.66 -4.35 -0.66
N TRP A 207 10.53 -5.22 -1.16
CA TRP A 207 10.53 -6.63 -0.79
C TRP A 207 11.75 -6.95 0.03
N HIS A 208 11.55 -7.07 1.35
CA HIS A 208 12.61 -7.35 2.31
C HIS A 208 12.93 -8.85 2.31
N LEU A 209 14.08 -9.18 1.71
CA LEU A 209 14.44 -10.55 1.30
C LEU A 209 15.57 -11.19 2.09
N THR A 210 16.28 -10.44 2.93
CA THR A 210 17.34 -10.97 3.77
C THR A 210 17.37 -10.30 5.13
N GLU A 211 17.57 -11.08 6.19
CA GLU A 211 17.73 -10.58 7.56
C GLU A 211 18.47 -11.64 8.42
N ASP A 212 18.89 -11.33 9.65
CA ASP A 212 19.34 -12.27 10.68
C ASP A 212 18.50 -13.56 10.83
N GLN A 213 17.17 -13.49 10.77
CA GLN A 213 16.28 -14.66 10.97
C GLN A 213 15.91 -15.39 9.68
N GLY A 214 16.42 -14.96 8.52
CA GLY A 214 16.14 -15.63 7.26
C GLY A 214 16.73 -14.99 6.01
N TRP A 215 17.27 -15.83 5.14
CA TRP A 215 17.65 -15.48 3.78
C TRP A 215 16.64 -16.06 2.77
N ARG A 216 15.98 -15.22 1.96
CA ARG A 216 14.80 -15.61 1.18
C ARG A 216 15.00 -15.66 -0.34
N ILE A 217 16.19 -15.36 -0.85
CA ILE A 217 16.45 -15.31 -2.29
C ILE A 217 17.47 -16.35 -2.73
N GLU A 218 17.18 -17.09 -3.79
CA GLU A 218 18.18 -17.99 -4.38
C GLU A 218 19.31 -17.23 -5.10
N ILE A 219 20.54 -17.38 -4.60
CA ILE A 219 21.77 -16.95 -5.26
C ILE A 219 22.54 -18.19 -5.72
N LYS A 220 22.70 -18.36 -7.02
CA LYS A 220 23.30 -19.59 -7.61
C LYS A 220 24.77 -19.73 -7.22
N ALA A 221 25.50 -18.63 -7.14
CA ALA A 221 26.90 -18.62 -6.71
C ALA A 221 27.09 -19.03 -5.23
N PHE A 222 26.07 -18.83 -4.38
CA PHE A 222 26.14 -19.08 -2.94
C PHE A 222 24.96 -19.92 -2.44
N PRO A 223 24.90 -21.22 -2.81
CA PRO A 223 23.75 -22.06 -2.53
C PRO A 223 23.49 -22.28 -1.04
N ARG A 224 24.50 -22.12 -0.16
CA ARG A 224 24.29 -22.26 1.29
C ARG A 224 23.42 -21.16 1.87
N LEU A 225 23.26 -20.03 1.19
CA LEU A 225 22.36 -18.95 1.63
C LEU A 225 20.92 -19.45 1.76
N THR A 226 20.46 -20.34 0.88
CA THR A 226 19.11 -20.94 0.97
C THR A 226 19.11 -22.36 1.53
N GLN A 227 20.22 -23.10 1.50
CA GLN A 227 20.32 -24.40 2.16
C GLN A 227 20.40 -24.28 3.69
N VAL A 228 21.06 -23.22 4.19
CA VAL A 228 21.23 -22.93 5.62
C VAL A 228 20.46 -21.67 6.00
N GLY A 229 20.79 -20.52 5.41
CA GLY A 229 20.29 -19.21 5.83
C GLY A 229 18.76 -19.04 5.74
N ALA A 230 18.07 -19.83 4.91
CA ALA A 230 16.61 -19.81 4.81
C ALA A 230 15.89 -20.55 5.95
N TRP A 231 16.60 -21.24 6.85
CA TRP A 231 16.00 -22.16 7.81
C TRP A 231 16.49 -21.86 9.23
N ARG A 232 15.54 -21.78 10.17
CA ARG A 232 15.80 -21.72 11.61
C ARG A 232 15.06 -22.85 12.33
N GLY A 233 15.55 -23.21 13.51
CA GLY A 233 15.03 -24.36 14.26
C GLY A 233 15.45 -25.70 13.62
N GLU A 234 15.13 -26.78 14.31
CA GLU A 234 15.49 -28.14 13.93
C GLU A 234 14.28 -29.08 14.04
N GLY A 235 14.35 -30.24 13.36
CA GLY A 235 13.32 -31.27 13.43
C GLY A 235 11.92 -30.75 13.08
N ALA A 236 10.96 -30.95 13.99
CA ALA A 236 9.57 -30.53 13.82
C ALA A 236 9.38 -28.99 13.89
N GLU A 237 10.30 -28.28 14.55
CA GLU A 237 10.27 -26.82 14.72
C GLU A 237 11.03 -26.10 13.58
N ARG A 238 11.50 -26.85 12.57
CA ARG A 238 12.20 -26.27 11.43
C ARG A 238 11.24 -25.39 10.63
N TYR A 239 11.54 -24.10 10.61
CA TYR A 239 10.74 -23.09 9.95
C TYR A 239 11.57 -22.34 8.91
N GLY A 240 10.97 -22.06 7.76
CA GLY A 240 11.65 -21.33 6.70
C GLY A 240 10.96 -21.42 5.35
N GLY A 241 11.73 -21.05 4.33
CA GLY A 241 11.28 -20.91 2.95
C GLY A 241 12.15 -19.89 2.21
N PHE A 242 12.20 -20.00 0.90
CA PHE A 242 12.88 -19.06 0.02
C PHE A 242 12.23 -19.06 -1.36
N TYR A 243 12.49 -18.01 -2.13
CA TYR A 243 12.06 -17.87 -3.51
C TYR A 243 13.19 -18.32 -4.44
N THR A 244 12.88 -19.24 -5.34
CA THR A 244 13.79 -19.56 -6.43
C THR A 244 13.90 -18.36 -7.37
N GLN A 245 14.95 -18.31 -8.19
CA GLN A 245 15.02 -17.27 -9.22
C GLN A 245 13.86 -17.34 -10.22
N ALA A 246 13.27 -18.52 -10.43
CA ALA A 246 12.08 -18.67 -11.27
C ALA A 246 10.85 -18.01 -10.61
N ASP A 247 10.68 -18.19 -9.31
CA ASP A 247 9.60 -17.54 -8.55
C ASP A 247 9.70 -16.02 -8.60
N ILE A 248 10.91 -15.50 -8.43
CA ILE A 248 11.17 -14.05 -8.48
C ILE A 248 10.86 -13.50 -9.88
N ARG A 249 11.34 -14.15 -10.95
CA ARG A 249 11.02 -13.72 -12.33
C ARG A 249 9.51 -13.70 -12.58
N GLU A 250 8.79 -14.69 -12.07
CA GLU A 250 7.33 -14.73 -12.19
C GLU A 250 6.65 -13.59 -11.41
N ILE A 251 7.06 -13.33 -10.16
CA ILE A 251 6.52 -12.24 -9.34
C ILE A 251 6.81 -10.88 -9.98
N VAL A 252 8.04 -10.65 -10.45
CA VAL A 252 8.44 -9.42 -11.14
C VAL A 252 7.62 -9.20 -12.41
N ALA A 253 7.41 -10.25 -13.22
CA ALA A 253 6.55 -10.18 -14.40
C ALA A 253 5.09 -9.87 -14.02
N TYR A 254 4.57 -10.50 -12.97
CA TYR A 254 3.22 -10.29 -12.46
C TYR A 254 3.00 -8.86 -11.97
N ALA A 255 4.00 -8.29 -11.27
CA ALA A 255 4.02 -6.91 -10.79
C ALA A 255 4.08 -5.89 -11.95
N LYS A 256 4.92 -6.16 -12.95
CA LYS A 256 5.05 -5.31 -14.14
C LYS A 256 3.73 -5.17 -14.88
N GLU A 257 2.96 -6.25 -15.01
CA GLU A 257 1.63 -6.21 -15.63
C GLU A 257 0.64 -5.31 -14.87
N ARG A 258 0.91 -5.00 -13.60
CA ARG A 258 0.09 -4.16 -12.73
C ARG A 258 0.70 -2.79 -12.46
N TYR A 259 1.77 -2.45 -13.18
CA TYR A 259 2.53 -1.22 -12.99
C TYR A 259 2.97 -1.05 -11.52
N VAL A 260 3.40 -2.15 -10.91
CA VAL A 260 4.06 -2.18 -9.60
C VAL A 260 5.52 -2.56 -9.85
N THR A 261 6.43 -1.72 -9.38
CA THR A 261 7.87 -2.00 -9.41
C THR A 261 8.25 -2.74 -8.13
N VAL A 262 8.95 -3.86 -8.26
CA VAL A 262 9.49 -4.61 -7.12
C VAL A 262 10.90 -4.08 -6.84
N VAL A 263 11.12 -3.58 -5.63
CA VAL A 263 12.39 -3.06 -5.13
C VAL A 263 12.94 -4.09 -4.15
N PRO A 264 13.98 -4.87 -4.51
CA PRO A 264 14.55 -5.85 -3.59
C PRO A 264 15.37 -5.14 -2.51
N GLU A 265 15.27 -5.63 -1.28
CA GLU A 265 16.19 -5.26 -0.20
C GLU A 265 17.10 -6.43 0.15
N ILE A 266 18.40 -6.16 0.12
CA ILE A 266 19.44 -7.06 0.59
C ILE A 266 20.22 -6.34 1.69
N GLU A 267 19.92 -6.70 2.94
CA GLU A 267 20.49 -6.10 4.15
C GLU A 267 22.01 -6.17 4.19
N MET A 268 22.63 -5.01 4.41
CA MET A 268 24.05 -4.84 4.65
C MET A 268 24.38 -3.45 5.24
N PRO A 269 25.42 -3.31 6.08
CA PRO A 269 26.29 -4.36 6.59
C PRO A 269 25.72 -5.11 7.80
N GLY A 270 24.69 -4.56 8.44
CA GLY A 270 23.94 -5.17 9.55
C GLY A 270 22.95 -6.24 9.08
N HIS A 271 22.10 -6.72 9.99
CA HIS A 271 20.98 -7.62 9.71
C HIS A 271 21.32 -8.81 8.80
N CYS A 272 22.45 -9.47 9.06
CA CYS A 272 23.06 -10.42 8.14
C CYS A 272 23.38 -11.80 8.73
N THR A 273 22.95 -12.09 9.96
CA THR A 273 23.30 -13.34 10.66
C THR A 273 22.89 -14.60 9.87
N ALA A 274 21.79 -14.57 9.09
CA ALA A 274 21.43 -15.70 8.23
C ALA A 274 22.46 -15.98 7.13
N ALA A 275 23.04 -14.93 6.55
CA ALA A 275 24.12 -15.06 5.59
C ALA A 275 25.43 -15.52 6.27
N LEU A 276 25.73 -15.00 7.45
CA LEU A 276 26.92 -15.41 8.21
C LEU A 276 26.83 -16.85 8.73
N ALA A 277 25.64 -17.36 9.07
CA ALA A 277 25.44 -18.77 9.38
C ALA A 277 25.73 -19.68 8.17
N ALA A 278 25.44 -19.21 6.97
CA ALA A 278 25.80 -19.91 5.74
C ALA A 278 27.28 -19.78 5.36
N TYR A 279 27.88 -18.61 5.58
CA TYR A 279 29.26 -18.29 5.20
C TYR A 279 29.95 -17.42 6.28
N PRO A 280 30.40 -18.05 7.38
CA PRO A 280 30.93 -17.32 8.54
C PRO A 280 32.23 -16.55 8.25
N GLU A 281 32.97 -16.92 7.20
CA GLU A 281 34.20 -16.27 6.76
C GLU A 281 34.05 -14.80 6.35
N PHE A 282 32.81 -14.33 6.10
CA PHE A 282 32.52 -12.94 5.76
C PHE A 282 32.27 -12.03 6.97
N SER A 283 32.27 -12.60 8.18
CA SER A 283 32.19 -11.88 9.45
C SER A 283 33.57 -11.47 9.98
N CYS A 284 33.60 -10.68 11.06
CA CYS A 284 34.85 -10.31 11.74
C CYS A 284 35.48 -11.47 12.53
N THR A 285 34.65 -12.34 13.11
CA THR A 285 35.08 -13.39 14.07
C THR A 285 35.28 -14.75 13.40
N GLY A 286 34.69 -14.98 12.23
CA GLY A 286 34.75 -16.28 11.54
C GLY A 286 33.76 -17.31 12.08
N GLY A 287 32.80 -16.91 12.93
CA GLY A 287 31.78 -17.80 13.49
C GLY A 287 32.24 -18.65 14.68
N PRO A 288 31.49 -19.71 15.03
CA PRO A 288 30.28 -20.19 14.36
C PRO A 288 29.05 -19.29 14.59
N PHE A 289 28.10 -19.34 13.65
CA PHE A 289 26.79 -18.65 13.77
C PHE A 289 25.65 -19.60 13.45
N ALA A 290 24.45 -19.26 13.92
CA ALA A 290 23.21 -19.94 13.59
C ALA A 290 22.14 -18.91 13.20
N VAL A 291 21.21 -19.30 12.33
CA VAL A 291 20.05 -18.46 12.00
C VAL A 291 19.20 -18.32 13.27
N THR A 292 19.02 -17.08 13.72
CA THR A 292 18.43 -16.80 15.04
C THR A 292 16.89 -16.86 15.02
N HIS A 293 16.31 -17.20 16.16
CA HIS A 293 14.86 -17.12 16.42
C HIS A 293 14.49 -15.87 17.24
N ARG A 294 15.50 -15.09 17.65
CA ARG A 294 15.32 -13.88 18.46
C ARG A 294 15.24 -12.67 17.54
N TRP A 295 14.41 -11.72 17.92
CA TRP A 295 14.30 -10.40 17.30
C TRP A 295 15.29 -9.42 17.91
N GLY A 296 15.60 -8.37 17.17
CA GLY A 296 16.44 -7.26 17.63
C GLY A 296 17.74 -7.13 16.85
N VAL A 297 18.66 -6.36 17.42
CA VAL A 297 19.91 -5.95 16.77
C VAL A 297 21.06 -6.82 17.23
N PHE A 298 21.87 -7.31 16.28
CA PHE A 298 22.99 -8.22 16.55
C PHE A 298 24.33 -7.57 16.21
N ASP A 299 25.33 -7.77 17.09
CA ASP A 299 26.68 -7.25 16.89
C ASP A 299 27.42 -7.87 15.69
N ASP A 300 27.05 -9.11 15.32
CA ASP A 300 27.73 -9.88 14.28
C ASP A 300 27.29 -9.43 12.89
N VAL A 301 28.12 -8.57 12.28
CA VAL A 301 27.88 -7.91 11.00
C VAL A 301 28.92 -8.31 9.94
N TYR A 302 28.66 -7.99 8.67
CA TYR A 302 29.65 -8.18 7.60
C TYR A 302 30.97 -7.44 7.91
N CYS A 303 32.10 -8.09 7.67
CA CYS A 303 33.42 -7.53 7.93
C CYS A 303 33.83 -6.52 6.86
N ALA A 304 33.67 -5.22 7.15
CA ALA A 304 34.05 -4.13 6.25
C ALA A 304 35.57 -4.06 5.98
N GLY A 305 36.39 -4.70 6.82
CA GLY A 305 37.83 -4.82 6.61
C GLY A 305 38.25 -5.92 5.64
N ASN A 306 37.34 -6.79 5.21
CA ASN A 306 37.67 -7.99 4.43
C ASN A 306 37.25 -7.85 2.96
N ASP A 307 38.20 -7.78 2.03
CA ASP A 307 37.88 -7.70 0.59
C ASP A 307 37.12 -8.91 0.06
N ALA A 308 37.23 -10.09 0.71
CA ALA A 308 36.42 -11.25 0.35
C ALA A 308 34.92 -11.02 0.60
N THR A 309 34.56 -10.23 1.62
CA THR A 309 33.18 -9.86 1.92
C THR A 309 32.61 -9.00 0.80
N PHE A 310 33.36 -8.05 0.25
CA PHE A 310 32.90 -7.26 -0.90
C PHE A 310 32.72 -8.10 -2.16
N ARG A 311 33.64 -9.02 -2.47
CA ARG A 311 33.46 -9.92 -3.63
C ARG A 311 32.21 -10.79 -3.49
N PHE A 312 31.91 -11.26 -2.28
CA PHE A 312 30.68 -11.97 -1.98
C PHE A 312 29.44 -11.10 -2.24
N LEU A 313 29.38 -9.89 -1.66
CA LEU A 313 28.26 -8.97 -1.82
C LEU A 313 28.07 -8.53 -3.27
N GLU A 314 29.16 -8.18 -3.98
CA GLU A 314 29.14 -7.78 -5.38
C GLU A 314 28.58 -8.91 -6.28
N THR A 315 28.95 -10.17 -5.99
CA THR A 315 28.43 -11.34 -6.72
C THR A 315 26.95 -11.60 -6.42
N VAL A 316 26.53 -11.46 -5.16
CA VAL A 316 25.11 -11.53 -4.78
C VAL A 316 24.32 -10.44 -5.52
N LEU A 317 24.82 -9.20 -5.49
CA LEU A 317 24.18 -8.04 -6.12
C LEU A 317 24.14 -8.14 -7.65
N ASP A 318 25.08 -8.84 -8.29
CA ASP A 318 25.00 -9.14 -9.72
C ASP A 318 23.80 -10.01 -10.07
N GLU A 319 23.56 -11.08 -9.31
CA GLU A 319 22.40 -11.94 -9.51
C GLU A 319 21.09 -11.21 -9.18
N VAL A 320 21.08 -10.40 -8.10
CA VAL A 320 19.92 -9.57 -7.74
C VAL A 320 19.61 -8.56 -8.84
N ALA A 321 20.60 -7.78 -9.31
CA ALA A 321 20.39 -6.78 -10.35
C ALA A 321 19.86 -7.38 -11.66
N ALA A 322 20.22 -8.63 -11.98
CA ALA A 322 19.71 -9.36 -13.13
C ALA A 322 18.26 -9.86 -12.95
N LEU A 323 17.82 -10.15 -11.72
CA LEU A 323 16.46 -10.61 -11.42
C LEU A 323 15.45 -9.46 -11.34
N PHE A 324 15.89 -8.28 -10.90
CA PHE A 324 15.03 -7.13 -10.67
C PHE A 324 15.36 -6.03 -11.69
N PRO A 325 14.55 -5.86 -12.76
CA PRO A 325 14.82 -4.88 -13.82
C PRO A 325 14.54 -3.43 -13.39
N GLY A 326 13.88 -3.21 -12.24
CA GLY A 326 13.66 -1.88 -11.68
C GLY A 326 14.97 -1.15 -11.38
N GLU A 327 14.92 0.18 -11.33
CA GLU A 327 16.11 1.02 -11.15
C GLU A 327 16.68 0.92 -9.73
N TYR A 328 15.85 0.66 -8.73
CA TYR A 328 16.24 0.71 -7.33
C TYR A 328 16.59 -0.66 -6.75
N ILE A 329 17.62 -0.67 -5.90
CA ILE A 329 17.92 -1.75 -4.95
C ILE A 329 18.07 -1.10 -3.58
N HIS A 330 17.35 -1.63 -2.59
CA HIS A 330 17.50 -1.22 -1.20
C HIS A 330 18.63 -2.04 -0.56
N ILE A 331 19.52 -1.40 0.19
CA ILE A 331 20.65 -2.07 0.85
C ILE A 331 20.49 -2.15 2.36
N GLY A 332 19.37 -1.66 2.89
CA GLY A 332 19.12 -1.55 4.33
C GLY A 332 20.05 -0.52 4.96
N ALA A 333 21.03 -1.04 5.71
CA ALA A 333 22.08 -0.31 6.43
C ALA A 333 21.62 0.38 7.73
N ASP A 334 20.45 0.01 8.22
CA ASP A 334 19.96 0.33 9.55
C ASP A 334 20.67 -0.48 10.63
N GLU A 335 20.59 0.04 11.86
CA GLU A 335 20.94 -0.65 13.10
C GLU A 335 22.27 -1.45 13.11
N CYS A 336 23.28 -1.05 12.34
CA CYS A 336 24.54 -1.80 12.25
C CYS A 336 25.47 -1.47 13.43
N PRO A 337 25.65 -2.35 14.44
CA PRO A 337 26.50 -2.05 15.59
C PRO A 337 27.97 -2.05 15.19
N LYS A 338 28.76 -1.18 15.84
CA LYS A 338 30.19 -1.02 15.53
C LYS A 338 31.10 -1.93 16.36
N THR A 339 30.53 -2.64 17.33
CA THR A 339 31.24 -3.48 18.32
C THR A 339 32.25 -4.43 17.68
N ARG A 340 31.86 -5.16 16.62
CA ARG A 340 32.77 -6.10 15.95
C ARG A 340 33.85 -5.40 15.13
N TRP A 341 33.56 -4.26 14.52
CA TRP A 341 34.55 -3.51 13.73
C TRP A 341 35.62 -2.86 14.62
N GLN A 342 35.22 -2.36 15.80
CA GLN A 342 36.15 -1.82 16.81
C GLN A 342 37.21 -2.85 17.22
N ALA A 343 36.78 -4.10 17.43
CA ALA A 343 37.68 -5.19 17.83
C ALA A 343 38.39 -5.89 16.66
N CYS A 344 37.98 -5.67 15.41
CA CYS A 344 38.47 -6.43 14.26
C CYS A 344 39.75 -5.81 13.66
N PRO A 345 40.90 -6.51 13.68
CA PRO A 345 42.15 -5.98 13.11
C PRO A 345 42.04 -5.61 11.62
N LYS A 346 41.24 -6.36 10.84
CA LYS A 346 40.99 -6.05 9.43
C LYS A 346 40.22 -4.74 9.26
N CYS A 347 39.21 -4.50 10.09
CA CYS A 347 38.40 -3.28 10.02
C CYS A 347 39.22 -2.06 10.46
N GLN A 348 39.99 -2.18 11.54
CA GLN A 348 40.91 -1.13 11.98
C GLN A 348 41.99 -0.83 10.94
N ALA A 349 42.53 -1.86 10.26
CA ALA A 349 43.45 -1.67 9.15
C ALA A 349 42.79 -0.93 7.96
N ARG A 350 41.52 -1.21 7.66
CA ARG A 350 40.76 -0.49 6.62
C ARG A 350 40.56 0.98 6.99
N ILE A 351 40.19 1.27 8.23
CA ILE A 351 40.05 2.64 8.74
C ILE A 351 41.36 3.42 8.51
N ALA A 352 42.49 2.85 8.91
CA ALA A 352 43.79 3.47 8.72
C ALA A 352 44.17 3.65 7.24
N ALA A 353 43.92 2.64 6.40
CA ALA A 353 44.29 2.65 4.98
C ALA A 353 43.48 3.68 4.16
N GLU A 354 42.20 3.85 4.48
CA GLU A 354 41.29 4.76 3.78
C GLU A 354 41.23 6.16 4.42
N GLY A 355 41.98 6.37 5.52
CA GLY A 355 42.04 7.65 6.22
C GLY A 355 40.73 8.04 6.92
N LEU A 356 39.98 7.05 7.40
CA LEU A 356 38.68 7.24 8.06
C LEU A 356 38.89 7.58 9.54
N LYS A 357 37.97 8.36 10.13
CA LYS A 357 38.07 8.75 11.55
C LYS A 357 37.73 7.60 12.51
N ASP A 358 36.68 6.85 12.19
CA ASP A 358 36.07 5.85 13.08
C ASP A 358 35.22 4.84 12.29
N GLU A 359 34.52 3.97 13.03
CA GLU A 359 33.64 2.96 12.45
C GLU A 359 32.36 3.52 11.81
N ALA A 360 31.94 4.74 12.15
CA ALA A 360 30.82 5.40 11.48
C ALA A 360 31.24 5.83 10.06
N GLU A 361 32.43 6.42 9.92
CA GLU A 361 33.01 6.66 8.59
C GLU A 361 33.34 5.37 7.84
N LEU A 362 33.65 4.26 8.53
CA LEU A 362 33.76 2.92 7.91
C LEU A 362 32.44 2.42 7.32
N GLN A 363 31.31 2.61 8.01
CA GLN A 363 29.99 2.29 7.46
C GLN A 363 29.70 3.13 6.22
N SER A 364 29.96 4.43 6.29
CA SER A 364 29.76 5.33 5.15
C SER A 364 30.63 4.92 3.96
N TRP A 365 31.90 4.55 4.19
CA TRP A 365 32.78 4.01 3.16
C TRP A 365 32.24 2.72 2.54
N PHE A 366 31.74 1.78 3.36
CA PHE A 366 31.11 0.55 2.90
C PHE A 366 29.93 0.84 1.96
N ILE A 367 29.02 1.73 2.38
CA ILE A 367 27.84 2.14 1.61
C ILE A 367 28.27 2.80 0.29
N ARG A 368 29.22 3.74 0.32
CA ARG A 368 29.73 4.41 -0.89
C ARG A 368 30.30 3.42 -1.89
N ARG A 369 31.03 2.40 -1.41
CA ARG A 369 31.60 1.34 -2.27
C ARG A 369 30.50 0.52 -2.93
N ILE A 370 29.50 0.05 -2.18
CA ILE A 370 28.36 -0.70 -2.73
C ILE A 370 27.52 0.16 -3.69
N ALA A 371 27.27 1.42 -3.33
CA ALA A 371 26.54 2.36 -4.19
C ALA A 371 27.27 2.64 -5.50
N ALA A 372 28.60 2.80 -5.46
CA ALA A 372 29.40 2.95 -6.68
C ALA A 372 29.33 1.69 -7.56
N TYR A 373 29.40 0.49 -6.95
CA TYR A 373 29.27 -0.77 -7.65
C TYR A 373 27.92 -0.91 -8.36
N LEU A 374 26.81 -0.69 -7.64
CA LEU A 374 25.46 -0.77 -8.16
C LEU A 374 25.17 0.29 -9.23
N ARG A 375 25.70 1.50 -9.07
CA ARG A 375 25.64 2.55 -10.10
C ARG A 375 26.33 2.13 -11.39
N GLY A 376 27.46 1.43 -11.29
CA GLY A 376 28.14 0.81 -12.44
C GLY A 376 27.29 -0.23 -13.18
N LYS A 377 26.23 -0.75 -12.54
CA LYS A 377 25.24 -1.68 -13.12
C LYS A 377 23.95 -0.98 -13.55
N GLY A 378 23.92 0.35 -13.55
CA GLY A 378 22.73 1.14 -13.88
C GLY A 378 21.64 1.11 -12.81
N LYS A 379 21.99 0.77 -11.56
CA LYS A 379 21.07 0.78 -10.41
C LYS A 379 21.25 2.03 -9.56
N ARG A 380 20.16 2.45 -8.93
CA ARG A 380 20.08 3.46 -7.88
C ARG A 380 19.97 2.75 -6.54
N VAL A 381 20.67 3.27 -5.54
CA VAL A 381 20.64 2.71 -4.19
C VAL A 381 19.64 3.48 -3.34
N THR A 382 18.87 2.75 -2.56
CA THR A 382 18.10 3.27 -1.43
C THR A 382 18.62 2.64 -0.13
N GLY A 383 18.60 3.37 0.97
CA GLY A 383 18.91 2.84 2.30
C GLY A 383 18.19 3.61 3.40
N TRP A 384 18.08 3.00 4.58
CA TRP A 384 17.51 3.64 5.77
C TRP A 384 18.31 4.87 6.18
N ASP A 385 17.69 5.84 6.86
CA ASP A 385 18.29 7.15 7.10
C ASP A 385 19.60 7.16 7.91
N GLU A 386 19.99 6.04 8.52
CA GLU A 386 21.35 5.77 9.02
C GLU A 386 22.44 5.94 7.95
N ILE A 387 22.15 5.77 6.65
CA ILE A 387 23.13 5.99 5.58
C ILE A 387 23.65 7.44 5.52
N MET A 388 23.01 8.36 6.24
CA MET A 388 23.47 9.74 6.41
C MET A 388 24.63 9.85 7.41
N GLU A 389 24.82 8.88 8.31
CA GLU A 389 25.88 8.85 9.31
C GLU A 389 27.26 8.66 8.64
N GLY A 390 28.27 9.42 9.07
CA GLY A 390 29.60 9.40 8.42
C GLY A 390 29.65 10.06 7.03
N GLY A 391 28.55 10.68 6.60
CA GLY A 391 28.44 11.49 5.39
C GLY A 391 27.69 10.78 4.26
N LEU A 392 26.69 11.46 3.70
CA LEU A 392 25.79 10.93 2.70
C LEU A 392 26.46 10.78 1.32
N ALA A 393 26.31 9.60 0.71
CA ALA A 393 26.85 9.33 -0.63
C ALA A 393 26.01 10.05 -1.71
N GLU A 394 26.65 10.64 -2.71
CA GLU A 394 25.94 11.33 -3.80
C GLU A 394 25.06 10.37 -4.61
N GLY A 395 23.79 10.74 -4.77
CA GLY A 395 22.83 10.06 -5.64
C GLY A 395 22.15 8.84 -5.03
N VAL A 396 22.34 8.59 -3.73
CA VAL A 396 21.55 7.60 -2.99
C VAL A 396 20.20 8.19 -2.60
N THR A 397 19.21 7.33 -2.48
CA THR A 397 17.88 7.71 -1.99
C THR A 397 17.78 7.36 -0.51
N VAL A 398 17.37 8.31 0.32
CA VAL A 398 17.25 8.13 1.77
C VAL A 398 15.83 7.70 2.11
N GLN A 399 15.66 6.62 2.88
CA GLN A 399 14.36 6.23 3.42
C GLN A 399 14.28 6.60 4.91
N TYR A 400 13.50 7.65 5.20
CA TYR A 400 13.34 8.21 6.55
C TYR A 400 12.39 7.36 7.38
N TRP A 401 12.90 6.72 8.44
CA TRP A 401 12.13 5.83 9.32
C TRP A 401 12.19 6.23 10.79
N ARG A 402 13.28 6.84 11.27
CA ARG A 402 13.48 7.16 12.69
C ARG A 402 12.63 8.36 13.12
N GLY A 403 11.33 8.13 13.29
CA GLY A 403 10.31 9.16 13.52
C GLY A 403 10.57 10.08 14.72
N TRP A 404 11.33 9.60 15.72
CA TRP A 404 11.74 10.38 16.89
C TRP A 404 12.81 11.44 16.58
N LEU A 405 13.53 11.33 15.45
CA LEU A 405 14.42 12.38 14.97
C LEU A 405 13.66 13.53 14.33
N GLY A 406 12.38 13.37 14.02
CA GLY A 406 11.55 14.43 13.46
C GLY A 406 11.83 14.74 12.00
N GLU A 407 10.99 15.59 11.42
CA GLU A 407 10.94 15.83 9.97
C GLU A 407 12.17 16.54 9.38
N ARG A 408 13.11 17.02 10.22
CA ARG A 408 14.36 17.64 9.78
C ARG A 408 15.20 16.71 8.90
N ILE A 409 15.13 15.39 9.12
CA ILE A 409 15.88 14.39 8.34
C ILE A 409 15.52 14.48 6.86
N VAL A 410 14.24 14.71 6.56
CA VAL A 410 13.76 14.90 5.18
C VAL A 410 14.37 16.15 4.57
N ALA A 411 14.40 17.25 5.32
CA ALA A 411 14.98 18.52 4.86
C ALA A 411 16.50 18.44 4.67
N GLU A 412 17.21 17.77 5.58
CA GLU A 412 18.67 17.59 5.52
C GLU A 412 19.08 16.74 4.31
N ALA A 413 18.41 15.60 4.08
CA ALA A 413 18.68 14.74 2.93
C ALA A 413 18.39 15.45 1.59
N ALA A 414 17.24 16.16 1.52
CA ALA A 414 16.86 16.92 0.33
C ALA A 414 17.83 18.09 0.05
N ALA A 415 18.25 18.83 1.09
CA ALA A 415 19.22 19.92 0.97
C ALA A 415 20.63 19.41 0.58
N ALA A 416 20.97 18.18 0.95
CA ALA A 416 22.16 17.49 0.47
C ALA A 416 22.05 16.99 -0.99
N GLY A 417 20.92 17.26 -1.67
CA GLY A 417 20.69 16.91 -3.07
C GLY A 417 20.23 15.47 -3.30
N ASN A 418 19.82 14.76 -2.24
CA ASN A 418 19.40 13.36 -2.32
C ASN A 418 17.88 13.27 -2.32
N ASP A 419 17.37 12.25 -3.00
CA ASP A 419 15.94 11.96 -3.02
C ASP A 419 15.53 11.27 -1.71
N VAL A 420 14.29 11.49 -1.26
CA VAL A 420 13.80 11.00 0.04
C VAL A 420 12.47 10.24 -0.10
N ILE A 421 12.38 9.10 0.56
CA ILE A 421 11.15 8.34 0.79
C ILE A 421 10.77 8.48 2.26
N VAL A 422 9.52 8.84 2.54
CA VAL A 422 9.05 9.13 3.91
C VAL A 422 8.26 7.94 4.46
N SER A 423 8.82 7.27 5.47
CA SER A 423 8.22 6.11 6.13
C SER A 423 8.45 6.08 7.66
N PRO A 424 8.17 7.17 8.39
CA PRO A 424 8.54 7.25 9.80
C PRO A 424 7.74 6.29 10.69
N THR A 425 8.37 5.76 11.74
CA THR A 425 7.74 4.95 12.82
C THR A 425 6.55 5.60 13.48
N SER A 426 6.42 6.92 13.39
CA SER A 426 5.28 7.66 13.93
C SER A 426 3.99 7.47 13.13
N HIS A 427 4.05 6.99 11.89
CA HIS A 427 2.88 6.90 11.00
C HIS A 427 2.84 5.63 10.13
N CYS A 428 3.99 5.12 9.72
CA CYS A 428 4.09 4.15 8.62
C CYS A 428 4.41 2.72 9.06
N TYR A 429 4.71 2.46 10.34
CA TYR A 429 5.03 1.12 10.84
C TYR A 429 3.74 0.36 11.17
N ILE A 430 3.17 -0.28 10.17
CA ILE A 430 1.87 -0.95 10.26
C ILE A 430 1.96 -2.34 10.89
N ASP A 431 3.15 -2.82 11.22
CA ASP A 431 3.35 -3.91 12.17
C ASP A 431 2.95 -3.51 13.60
N TYR A 432 2.98 -2.22 13.95
CA TYR A 432 2.56 -1.74 15.27
C TYR A 432 1.08 -2.02 15.55
N PRO A 433 0.70 -2.16 16.84
CA PRO A 433 -0.70 -2.32 17.23
C PRO A 433 -1.58 -1.18 16.71
N TRP A 434 -2.85 -1.51 16.45
CA TRP A 434 -3.86 -0.55 16.02
C TRP A 434 -4.08 0.60 17.00
N SER A 435 -3.77 0.43 18.29
CA SER A 435 -3.81 1.50 19.28
C SER A 435 -2.71 2.56 19.13
N VAL A 436 -1.64 2.25 18.38
CA VAL A 436 -0.49 3.15 18.18
C VAL A 436 -0.58 3.83 16.82
N ILE A 437 -0.78 3.03 15.76
CA ILE A 437 -1.02 3.53 14.40
C ILE A 437 -2.35 2.95 13.96
N ASP A 438 -3.41 3.75 14.09
CA ASP A 438 -4.72 3.46 13.50
C ASP A 438 -4.83 4.06 12.09
N LEU A 439 -6.01 3.94 11.49
CA LEU A 439 -6.29 4.50 10.17
C LEU A 439 -6.20 6.03 10.13
N ALA A 440 -6.63 6.72 11.19
CA ALA A 440 -6.58 8.18 11.29
C ALA A 440 -5.14 8.68 11.35
N LYS A 441 -4.31 7.99 12.12
CA LYS A 441 -2.90 8.29 12.31
C LYS A 441 -2.14 8.15 11.01
N ILE A 442 -2.23 7.03 10.30
CA ILE A 442 -1.53 6.90 9.01
C ILE A 442 -2.06 7.91 7.98
N TYR A 443 -3.37 8.19 7.99
CA TYR A 443 -3.97 9.20 7.11
C TYR A 443 -3.46 10.62 7.41
N SER A 444 -3.02 10.92 8.63
CA SER A 444 -2.54 12.26 8.97
C SER A 444 -1.13 12.58 8.48
N LEU A 445 -0.42 11.60 7.88
CA LEU A 445 0.92 11.81 7.35
C LEU A 445 0.95 12.97 6.33
N GLU A 446 1.97 13.81 6.44
CA GLU A 446 2.35 14.73 5.38
C GLU A 446 3.81 14.46 5.00
N PRO A 447 4.08 13.91 3.81
CA PRO A 447 5.45 13.61 3.40
C PRO A 447 6.34 14.84 3.22
N VAL A 448 5.78 16.00 2.87
CA VAL A 448 6.56 17.23 2.65
C VAL A 448 6.46 18.14 3.88
N PRO A 449 7.55 18.32 4.66
CA PRO A 449 7.56 19.21 5.81
C PRO A 449 7.15 20.65 5.45
N ALA A 450 6.48 21.33 6.39
CA ALA A 450 6.02 22.69 6.18
C ALA A 450 7.20 23.66 6.00
N GLY A 451 7.07 24.60 5.06
CA GLY A 451 8.09 25.63 4.81
C GLY A 451 9.32 25.16 4.04
N MET A 452 9.34 23.91 3.56
CA MET A 452 10.41 23.41 2.71
C MET A 452 10.46 24.17 1.37
N PRO A 453 11.64 24.62 0.90
CA PRO A 453 11.78 25.24 -0.41
C PRO A 453 11.28 24.31 -1.54
N PRO A 454 10.63 24.82 -2.60
CA PRO A 454 10.06 23.98 -3.66
C PRO A 454 11.06 23.01 -4.30
N GLU A 455 12.32 23.42 -4.46
CA GLU A 455 13.41 22.61 -5.00
C GLU A 455 13.79 21.42 -4.10
N HIS A 456 13.67 21.58 -2.78
CA HIS A 456 13.89 20.49 -1.82
C HIS A 456 12.64 19.62 -1.68
N ALA A 457 11.44 20.23 -1.72
CA ALA A 457 10.19 19.50 -1.71
C ALA A 457 10.06 18.54 -2.91
N ALA A 458 10.60 18.92 -4.07
CA ALA A 458 10.65 18.08 -5.27
C ALA A 458 11.53 16.82 -5.12
N ARG A 459 12.44 16.78 -4.13
CA ARG A 459 13.25 15.60 -3.80
C ARG A 459 12.49 14.57 -2.96
N VAL A 460 11.35 14.93 -2.38
CA VAL A 460 10.48 14.00 -1.66
C VAL A 460 9.70 13.17 -2.68
N LEU A 461 10.16 11.94 -2.92
CA LEU A 461 9.57 11.06 -3.94
C LEU A 461 8.17 10.59 -3.55
N GLY A 462 7.89 10.52 -2.25
CA GLY A 462 6.62 10.07 -1.69
C GLY A 462 6.79 9.36 -0.37
N GLY A 463 6.02 8.30 -0.15
CA GLY A 463 6.03 7.58 1.12
C GLY A 463 5.74 6.09 0.99
N GLU A 464 5.92 5.41 2.11
CA GLU A 464 5.86 3.96 2.17
C GLU A 464 5.38 3.51 3.56
N ALA A 465 4.51 2.50 3.59
CA ALA A 465 4.17 1.77 4.82
C ALA A 465 5.13 0.60 5.00
N ASN A 466 5.52 0.31 6.23
CA ASN A 466 6.44 -0.76 6.57
C ASN A 466 5.71 -1.86 7.35
N MET A 467 5.68 -3.07 6.78
CA MET A 467 5.05 -4.25 7.37
C MET A 467 6.12 -5.28 7.76
N TRP A 468 6.75 -5.05 8.90
CA TRP A 468 7.68 -5.97 9.55
C TRP A 468 6.97 -7.17 10.17
N ALA A 469 7.60 -8.35 10.15
CA ALA A 469 6.89 -9.61 10.33
C ALA A 469 7.26 -10.39 11.61
N GLU A 470 7.87 -9.80 12.64
CA GLU A 470 8.22 -10.49 13.91
C GLU A 470 7.00 -11.15 14.55
N TYR A 471 5.87 -10.44 14.57
CA TYR A 471 4.61 -10.89 15.18
C TYR A 471 3.46 -10.96 14.17
N ALA A 472 3.79 -11.17 12.89
CA ALA A 472 2.81 -11.22 11.81
C ALA A 472 3.13 -12.37 10.84
N PRO A 473 2.83 -13.63 11.19
CA PRO A 473 2.79 -14.70 10.20
C PRO A 473 1.76 -14.35 9.11
N GLN A 474 1.92 -14.92 7.90
CA GLN A 474 1.14 -14.57 6.71
C GLN A 474 -0.37 -14.33 6.95
N PRO A 475 -1.13 -15.18 7.69
CA PRO A 475 -2.56 -14.96 7.89
C PRO A 475 -2.93 -13.68 8.65
N ALA A 476 -2.00 -13.12 9.43
CA ALA A 476 -2.22 -11.90 10.22
C ALA A 476 -1.87 -10.61 9.46
N VAL A 477 -1.18 -10.72 8.32
CA VAL A 477 -0.63 -9.55 7.61
C VAL A 477 -1.74 -8.66 7.05
N ASP A 478 -2.78 -9.22 6.41
CA ASP A 478 -3.90 -8.42 5.86
C ASP A 478 -4.58 -7.55 6.92
N GLY A 479 -4.84 -8.11 8.11
CA GLY A 479 -5.46 -7.41 9.23
C GLY A 479 -4.56 -6.33 9.83
N LYS A 480 -3.25 -6.36 9.56
CA LYS A 480 -2.36 -5.25 9.90
C LYS A 480 -2.32 -4.22 8.76
N VAL A 481 -2.20 -4.65 7.53
CA VAL A 481 -2.04 -3.77 6.37
C VAL A 481 -3.32 -2.97 6.09
N PHE A 482 -4.48 -3.62 6.11
CA PHE A 482 -5.74 -2.99 5.74
C PHE A 482 -6.66 -2.80 6.96
N PRO A 483 -7.37 -1.65 7.04
CA PRO A 483 -7.46 -0.58 6.03
C PRO A 483 -6.33 0.49 6.02
N ARG A 484 -5.31 0.42 6.88
CA ARG A 484 -4.27 1.48 7.00
C ARG A 484 -3.63 1.88 5.68
N LEU A 485 -3.31 0.90 4.84
CA LEU A 485 -2.70 1.13 3.54
C LEU A 485 -3.62 1.88 2.55
N ALA A 486 -4.95 1.74 2.68
CA ALA A 486 -5.90 2.53 1.89
C ALA A 486 -5.86 4.02 2.29
N GLY A 487 -5.65 4.30 3.58
CA GLY A 487 -5.38 5.65 4.08
C GLY A 487 -4.11 6.25 3.49
N LEU A 488 -3.00 5.51 3.53
CA LEU A 488 -1.74 5.96 2.94
C LEU A 488 -1.85 6.14 1.41
N ALA A 489 -2.58 5.26 0.73
CA ALA A 489 -2.83 5.40 -0.71
C ALA A 489 -3.50 6.75 -1.05
N GLU A 490 -4.44 7.22 -0.23
CA GLU A 490 -5.01 8.56 -0.38
C GLU A 490 -4.02 9.69 -0.09
N VAL A 491 -3.22 9.56 0.97
CA VAL A 491 -2.15 10.52 1.29
C VAL A 491 -1.20 10.75 0.11
N LEU A 492 -0.86 9.67 -0.59
CA LEU A 492 0.18 9.67 -1.62
C LEU A 492 -0.35 9.90 -3.04
N TRP A 493 -1.65 9.67 -3.27
CA TRP A 493 -2.30 9.89 -4.56
C TRP A 493 -2.96 11.27 -4.64
N SER A 494 -3.79 11.62 -3.66
CA SER A 494 -4.66 12.80 -3.74
C SER A 494 -3.89 14.10 -3.49
N PRO A 495 -4.29 15.22 -4.12
CA PRO A 495 -3.80 16.55 -3.76
C PRO A 495 -4.02 16.83 -2.27
N ARG A 496 -3.09 17.57 -1.64
CA ARG A 496 -3.14 17.86 -0.20
C ARG A 496 -4.45 18.55 0.20
N GLU A 497 -4.90 19.47 -0.63
CA GLU A 497 -6.07 20.33 -0.40
C GLU A 497 -7.39 19.56 -0.53
N ALA A 498 -7.38 18.41 -1.21
CA ALA A 498 -8.55 17.55 -1.40
C ALA A 498 -8.72 16.51 -0.27
N ARG A 499 -7.72 16.38 0.62
CA ARG A 499 -7.75 15.41 1.73
C ARG A 499 -8.62 15.95 2.87
N ASN A 500 -9.56 15.11 3.33
CA ASN A 500 -10.43 15.40 4.45
C ASN A 500 -10.74 14.09 5.19
N TRP A 501 -10.41 14.03 6.48
CA TRP A 501 -10.58 12.81 7.29
C TRP A 501 -12.03 12.35 7.39
N ALA A 502 -12.99 13.27 7.61
CA ALA A 502 -14.40 12.91 7.76
C ALA A 502 -14.96 12.32 6.45
N ASP A 503 -14.60 12.92 5.32
CA ASP A 503 -14.94 12.41 3.98
C ASP A 503 -14.31 11.04 3.72
N PHE A 504 -13.00 10.90 3.92
CA PHE A 504 -12.29 9.64 3.76
C PHE A 504 -12.89 8.52 4.64
N SER A 505 -13.08 8.80 5.93
CA SER A 505 -13.66 7.84 6.88
C SER A 505 -15.08 7.43 6.48
N SER A 506 -15.87 8.32 5.87
CA SER A 506 -17.19 7.99 5.35
C SER A 506 -17.11 7.06 4.13
N ARG A 507 -16.19 7.34 3.19
CA ARG A 507 -15.99 6.49 1.99
C ARG A 507 -15.49 5.09 2.34
N MET A 508 -14.77 4.95 3.45
CA MET A 508 -14.30 3.65 3.92
C MET A 508 -15.42 2.66 4.29
N ASN A 509 -16.63 3.13 4.62
CA ASN A 509 -17.75 2.27 4.99
C ASN A 509 -18.07 1.23 3.90
N GLY A 510 -18.28 1.69 2.66
CA GLY A 510 -18.49 0.79 1.52
C GLY A 510 -17.19 0.15 1.02
N HIS A 511 -16.03 0.69 1.40
CA HIS A 511 -14.74 0.13 1.01
C HIS A 511 -14.40 -1.15 1.77
N TYR A 512 -14.88 -1.35 3.00
CA TYR A 512 -14.71 -2.62 3.71
C TYR A 512 -15.33 -3.81 2.97
N ASP A 513 -16.55 -3.66 2.45
CA ASP A 513 -17.21 -4.70 1.63
C ASP A 513 -16.38 -5.03 0.38
N ARG A 514 -15.74 -4.00 -0.19
CA ARG A 514 -14.86 -4.13 -1.34
C ARG A 514 -13.55 -4.82 -1.00
N LEU A 515 -12.93 -4.51 0.13
CA LEU A 515 -11.74 -5.23 0.63
C LEU A 515 -12.07 -6.72 0.83
N ALA A 516 -13.21 -7.03 1.46
CA ALA A 516 -13.67 -8.41 1.61
C ALA A 516 -13.91 -9.11 0.26
N ALA A 517 -14.53 -8.42 -0.71
CA ALA A 517 -14.75 -8.95 -2.06
C ALA A 517 -13.44 -9.15 -2.85
N LEU A 518 -12.38 -8.40 -2.53
CA LEU A 518 -11.03 -8.60 -3.06
C LEU A 518 -10.27 -9.72 -2.34
N GLY A 519 -10.86 -10.34 -1.31
CA GLY A 519 -10.24 -11.40 -0.50
C GLY A 519 -9.23 -10.88 0.52
N ILE A 520 -9.29 -9.61 0.89
CA ILE A 520 -8.42 -8.98 1.88
C ILE A 520 -9.09 -9.10 3.26
N ALA A 521 -8.43 -9.79 4.20
CA ALA A 521 -8.92 -9.93 5.57
C ALA A 521 -8.60 -8.68 6.42
N ALA A 522 -9.21 -7.55 6.09
CA ALA A 522 -8.97 -6.27 6.76
C ALA A 522 -9.42 -6.27 8.24
N MET A 523 -8.71 -5.55 9.09
CA MET A 523 -9.14 -5.33 10.48
C MET A 523 -10.39 -4.46 10.50
N VAL A 524 -11.42 -4.93 11.20
CA VAL A 524 -12.59 -4.14 11.58
C VAL A 524 -12.42 -3.76 13.05
N PRO A 525 -12.27 -2.46 13.40
CA PRO A 525 -12.16 -2.04 14.78
C PRO A 525 -13.32 -2.56 15.64
N PRO A 526 -13.06 -3.17 16.82
CA PRO A 526 -14.13 -3.58 17.70
C PRO A 526 -14.93 -2.35 18.17
N PRO A 527 -16.24 -2.51 18.46
CA PRO A 527 -17.01 -1.45 19.07
C PRO A 527 -16.43 -1.10 20.46
N ARG A 528 -16.41 0.19 20.79
CA ARG A 528 -16.13 0.67 22.14
C ARG A 528 -17.40 0.58 22.98
N LEU A 529 -17.26 0.08 24.19
CA LEU A 529 -18.32 0.06 25.19
C LEU A 529 -18.32 1.39 25.94
N GLU A 530 -19.44 2.09 25.87
CA GLU A 530 -19.71 3.28 26.67
C GLU A 530 -20.85 2.94 27.63
N THR A 531 -20.64 3.12 28.93
CA THR A 531 -21.62 2.76 29.96
C THR A 531 -22.13 4.00 30.67
N ASP A 532 -23.44 4.07 30.84
CA ASP A 532 -24.11 5.09 31.65
C ASP A 532 -25.04 4.41 32.66
N GLY A 533 -24.92 4.79 33.95
CA GLY A 533 -25.66 4.17 35.04
C GLY A 533 -24.97 4.32 36.40
N ALA A 534 -25.75 4.20 37.48
CA ALA A 534 -25.26 4.28 38.86
C ALA A 534 -24.88 2.90 39.42
N ASP A 535 -23.90 2.85 40.32
CA ASP A 535 -23.50 1.62 41.01
C ASP A 535 -24.70 0.94 41.68
N GLY A 536 -24.99 -0.30 41.26
CA GLY A 536 -26.10 -1.11 41.78
C GLY A 536 -27.47 -0.88 41.10
N GLY A 537 -27.55 -0.02 40.08
CA GLY A 537 -28.75 0.23 39.27
C GLY A 537 -28.69 -0.39 37.86
N PRO A 538 -29.73 -0.18 37.03
CA PRO A 538 -29.69 -0.57 35.62
C PRO A 538 -28.56 0.16 34.88
N VAL A 539 -27.81 -0.58 34.07
CA VAL A 539 -26.70 -0.05 33.27
C VAL A 539 -27.15 0.04 31.81
N THR A 540 -26.95 1.20 31.21
CA THR A 540 -27.13 1.39 29.77
C THR A 540 -25.78 1.29 29.08
N VAL A 541 -25.68 0.38 28.10
CA VAL A 541 -24.46 0.14 27.33
C VAL A 541 -24.67 0.62 25.91
N THR A 542 -23.85 1.57 25.46
CA THR A 542 -23.78 2.01 24.07
C THR A 542 -22.55 1.40 23.42
N LEU A 543 -22.73 0.75 22.27
CA LEU A 543 -21.64 0.18 21.47
C LEU A 543 -21.26 1.14 20.35
N ALA A 544 -20.27 2.00 20.60
CA ALA A 544 -19.78 2.97 19.64
C ALA A 544 -18.81 2.32 18.63
N THR A 545 -19.15 2.34 17.34
CA THR A 545 -18.27 1.81 16.28
C THR A 545 -17.42 2.91 15.65
N ALA A 546 -16.15 2.61 15.37
CA ALA A 546 -15.28 3.46 14.57
C ALA A 546 -15.52 3.33 13.05
N VAL A 547 -16.37 2.38 12.63
CA VAL A 547 -16.77 2.15 11.24
C VAL A 547 -18.24 2.57 11.10
N PRO A 548 -18.53 3.77 10.57
CA PRO A 548 -19.90 4.22 10.39
C PRO A 548 -20.72 3.25 9.53
N GLY A 549 -21.96 2.97 9.95
CA GLY A 549 -22.84 2.01 9.25
C GLY A 549 -22.54 0.54 9.49
N ALA A 550 -21.49 0.19 10.26
CA ALA A 550 -21.24 -1.19 10.65
C ALA A 550 -22.38 -1.76 11.51
N VAL A 551 -22.78 -3.00 11.23
CA VAL A 551 -23.74 -3.73 12.07
C VAL A 551 -22.98 -4.34 13.24
N VAL A 552 -23.16 -3.77 14.43
CA VAL A 552 -22.56 -4.30 15.66
C VAL A 552 -23.43 -5.42 16.21
N ARG A 553 -22.84 -6.60 16.41
CA ARG A 553 -23.50 -7.79 16.96
C ARG A 553 -23.01 -8.05 18.38
N TYR A 554 -23.90 -8.49 19.26
CA TYR A 554 -23.56 -8.74 20.67
C TYR A 554 -24.27 -9.98 21.22
N THR A 555 -23.74 -10.51 22.31
CA THR A 555 -24.30 -11.59 23.13
C THR A 555 -24.25 -11.15 24.59
N LEU A 556 -25.20 -11.60 25.42
CA LEU A 556 -25.27 -11.28 26.85
C LEU A 556 -24.98 -12.48 27.75
N ASP A 557 -24.80 -13.66 27.16
CA ASP A 557 -24.64 -14.94 27.84
C ASP A 557 -23.18 -15.43 27.87
N GLY A 558 -22.23 -14.61 27.41
CA GLY A 558 -20.80 -14.94 27.34
C GLY A 558 -20.38 -15.77 26.13
N THR A 559 -21.30 -16.12 25.22
CA THR A 559 -20.95 -16.79 23.96
C THR A 559 -20.32 -15.82 22.96
N ALA A 560 -19.55 -16.32 21.99
CA ALA A 560 -19.00 -15.48 20.93
C ALA A 560 -20.12 -14.99 19.98
N PRO A 561 -20.17 -13.69 19.64
CA PRO A 561 -21.16 -13.19 18.67
C PRO A 561 -21.03 -13.83 17.28
N HIS A 562 -22.16 -14.16 16.66
CA HIS A 562 -22.30 -14.70 15.30
C HIS A 562 -23.04 -13.67 14.41
N PRO A 563 -22.97 -13.74 13.07
CA PRO A 563 -23.81 -12.94 12.17
C PRO A 563 -25.31 -12.91 12.50
N ASP A 564 -25.83 -13.97 13.14
CA ASP A 564 -27.24 -14.09 13.55
C ASP A 564 -27.52 -13.60 14.98
N SER A 565 -26.49 -13.20 15.74
CA SER A 565 -26.66 -12.62 17.06
C SER A 565 -27.45 -11.30 17.01
N PRO A 566 -28.07 -10.87 18.12
CA PRO A 566 -28.73 -9.57 18.20
C PRO A 566 -27.82 -8.42 17.73
N SER A 567 -28.38 -7.49 16.96
CA SER A 567 -27.69 -6.28 16.52
C SER A 567 -27.97 -5.11 17.45
N ALA A 568 -26.95 -4.34 17.81
CA ALA A 568 -27.10 -3.11 18.58
C ALA A 568 -27.53 -1.95 17.65
N ALA A 569 -28.83 -1.65 17.64
CA ALA A 569 -29.39 -0.50 16.91
C ALA A 569 -29.48 0.78 17.76
N GLY A 570 -29.09 0.70 19.04
CA GLY A 570 -29.15 1.77 20.02
C GLY A 570 -28.62 1.30 21.38
N PRO A 571 -28.74 2.11 22.43
CA PRO A 571 -28.29 1.75 23.76
C PRO A 571 -28.98 0.48 24.27
N ILE A 572 -28.19 -0.46 24.81
CA ILE A 572 -28.64 -1.73 25.36
C ILE A 572 -28.83 -1.54 26.86
N ARG A 573 -30.06 -1.70 27.34
CA ARG A 573 -30.35 -1.67 28.77
C ARG A 573 -30.10 -3.05 29.38
N LEU A 574 -29.23 -3.10 30.38
CA LEU A 574 -28.96 -4.27 31.20
C LEU A 574 -29.59 -4.04 32.57
N ASP A 575 -30.71 -4.71 32.82
CA ASP A 575 -31.27 -4.85 34.16
C ASP A 575 -30.59 -6.08 34.81
N ARG A 576 -30.22 -5.98 36.09
CA ARG A 576 -29.55 -7.08 36.81
C ARG A 576 -30.40 -8.34 36.89
#